data_AF-A0A510KWP4-F1
#
_entry.id   AF-A0A510KWP4-F1
#
_cell.length_a   1.000
_cell.length_b   1.000
_cell.length_c   1.000
_cell.angle_alpha   90.00
_cell.angle_beta   90.00
_cell.angle_gamma   90.00
#
_symmetry.space_group_name_H-M   'P 1'
#
loop_
_entity.id
_entity.type
_entity.pdbx_description
1 polymer ?
#
loop_
_entity_poly.entity_id
_entity_poly.type
_entity_poly.pdbx_seq_one_letter_code
_entity_poly.pdbx_strand_id
1 'polypeptide(L)'
;MEQGNNNRVRNILIAVLIVLITGTIFSIGFYIFSTQSKMARLEKEREQKPNIVQDPNMISIKSVKPEVANSQKKDSYNNTQSRPKTMYEKAMINRMASVENELNSYTPDNTSSCDEYVGYRVSLHNKWDNELNQIYKMLMASYPDSQKKSLKNEEIAWIKERERTIDGIRSEASDDCSANIEIENREIDTIKARAIELAEKYDRLN
;
A
#
# COMPACT_ATOMS: atom_id res chain seq x y z
N MET A 1 -49.33 2.90 -20.65
CA MET A 1 -48.87 3.75 -19.52
C MET A 1 -47.70 3.12 -18.74
N GLU A 2 -46.91 2.20 -19.33
CA GLU A 2 -45.89 1.44 -18.57
C GLU A 2 -44.46 2.01 -18.65
N GLN A 3 -44.09 2.76 -19.69
CA GLN A 3 -42.73 3.29 -19.83
C GLN A 3 -42.33 4.33 -18.76
N GLY A 4 -43.29 5.06 -18.19
CA GLY A 4 -43.02 6.05 -17.16
C GLY A 4 -42.58 5.45 -15.82
N ASN A 5 -43.08 4.25 -15.50
CA ASN A 5 -42.81 3.61 -14.20
C ASN A 5 -41.42 2.98 -14.17
N ASN A 6 -40.98 2.37 -15.27
CA ASN A 6 -39.66 1.72 -15.38
C ASN A 6 -38.51 2.73 -15.28
N ASN A 7 -38.68 3.92 -15.86
CA ASN A 7 -37.68 4.99 -15.74
C ASN A 7 -37.57 5.51 -14.30
N ARG A 8 -38.69 5.57 -13.57
CA ARG A 8 -38.71 6.02 -12.17
C ARG A 8 -38.06 5.00 -11.25
N VAL A 9 -38.35 3.70 -11.44
CA VAL A 9 -37.72 2.60 -10.68
C VAL A 9 -36.23 2.50 -10.98
N ARG A 10 -35.82 2.62 -12.25
CA ARG A 10 -34.40 2.64 -12.64
C ARG A 10 -33.64 3.81 -12.02
N ASN A 11 -34.23 5.00 -11.99
CA ASN A 11 -33.60 6.18 -11.39
C ASN A 11 -33.47 6.07 -9.86
N ILE A 12 -34.44 5.41 -9.19
CA ILE A 12 -34.35 5.12 -7.75
C ILE A 12 -33.24 4.11 -7.46
N LEU A 13 -33.11 3.05 -8.26
CA LEU A 13 -32.04 2.05 -8.11
C LEU A 13 -30.65 2.67 -8.29
N ILE A 14 -30.46 3.54 -9.29
CA ILE A 14 -29.19 4.25 -9.52
C ILE A 14 -28.85 5.17 -8.33
N ALA A 15 -29.83 5.90 -7.79
CA ALA A 15 -29.61 6.78 -6.64
C ALA A 15 -29.19 6.01 -5.37
N VAL A 16 -29.78 4.83 -5.13
CA VAL A 16 -29.41 3.96 -3.99
C VAL A 16 -27.97 3.44 -4.17
N LEU A 17 -27.59 3.02 -5.38
CA LEU A 17 -26.24 2.52 -5.68
C LEU A 17 -25.15 3.60 -5.46
N ILE A 18 -25.41 4.86 -5.84
CA ILE A 18 -24.46 5.98 -5.64
C ILE A 18 -24.27 6.29 -4.15
N VAL A 19 -25.32 6.21 -3.33
CA VAL A 19 -25.22 6.43 -1.87
C VAL A 19 -24.42 5.32 -1.19
N LEU A 20 -24.56 4.06 -1.63
CA LEU A 20 -23.79 2.94 -1.09
C LEU A 20 -22.29 3.02 -1.47
N ILE A 21 -21.97 3.42 -2.70
CA ILE A 21 -20.58 3.57 -3.15
C ILE A 21 -19.88 4.72 -2.41
N THR A 22 -20.55 5.84 -2.18
CA THR A 22 -19.93 6.97 -1.45
C THR A 22 -19.67 6.63 0.03
N GLY A 23 -20.53 5.87 0.69
CA GLY A 23 -20.35 5.46 2.10
C GLY A 23 -19.11 4.58 2.35
N THR A 24 -18.74 3.73 1.39
CA THR A 24 -17.54 2.87 1.50
C THR A 24 -16.25 3.68 1.32
N ILE A 25 -16.22 4.65 0.39
CA ILE A 25 -15.08 5.55 0.16
C ILE A 25 -14.82 6.43 1.38
N PHE A 26 -15.86 6.94 2.05
CA PHE A 26 -15.72 7.71 3.29
C PHE A 26 -15.19 6.84 4.46
N SER A 27 -15.53 5.56 4.51
CA SER A 27 -15.05 4.64 5.57
C SER A 27 -13.55 4.36 5.45
N ILE A 28 -13.03 4.21 4.22
CA ILE A 28 -11.59 4.03 3.95
C ILE A 28 -10.82 5.34 4.25
N GLY A 29 -11.35 6.50 3.84
CA GLY A 29 -10.76 7.80 4.16
C GLY A 29 -10.74 8.10 5.68
N PHE A 30 -11.80 7.73 6.40
CA PHE A 30 -11.88 7.88 7.85
C PHE A 30 -10.92 6.93 8.58
N TYR A 31 -10.68 5.71 8.06
CA TYR A 31 -9.69 4.79 8.62
C TYR A 31 -8.27 5.35 8.50
N ILE A 32 -7.92 5.94 7.35
CA ILE A 32 -6.62 6.60 7.13
C ILE A 32 -6.48 7.85 8.02
N PHE A 33 -7.53 8.65 8.18
CA PHE A 33 -7.52 9.81 9.10
C PHE A 33 -7.37 9.37 10.58
N SER A 34 -8.03 8.27 10.97
CA SER A 34 -7.99 7.75 12.35
C SER A 34 -6.61 7.26 12.77
N THR A 35 -5.81 6.71 11.83
CA THR A 35 -4.47 6.18 12.12
C THR A 35 -3.40 7.28 12.17
N GLN A 36 -3.52 8.32 11.34
CA GLN A 36 -2.63 9.49 11.39
C GLN A 36 -2.68 10.21 12.76
N SER A 37 -3.87 10.32 13.36
CA SER A 37 -4.04 10.93 14.70
C SER A 37 -3.30 10.19 15.82
N LYS A 38 -3.08 8.87 15.66
CA LYS A 38 -2.37 8.03 16.63
C LYS A 38 -0.85 8.16 16.48
N MET A 39 -0.34 8.24 15.24
CA MET A 39 1.09 8.39 14.98
C MET A 39 1.61 9.77 15.40
N ALA A 40 0.83 10.83 15.20
CA ALA A 40 1.18 12.17 15.67
C ALA A 40 1.29 12.29 17.21
N ARG A 41 0.55 11.44 17.97
CA ARG A 41 0.69 11.36 19.44
C ARG A 41 1.95 10.59 19.86
N LEU A 42 2.31 9.53 19.13
CA LEU A 42 3.52 8.74 19.40
C LEU A 42 4.81 9.49 19.06
N GLU A 43 4.79 10.31 18.02
CA GLU A 43 5.92 11.17 17.62
C GLU A 43 6.13 12.30 18.65
N LYS A 44 5.03 12.91 19.14
CA LYS A 44 5.04 13.90 20.23
C LYS A 44 5.48 13.32 21.59
N GLU A 45 5.24 12.03 21.84
CA GLU A 45 5.71 11.33 23.05
C GLU A 45 7.19 10.91 22.97
N ARG A 46 7.73 10.65 21.76
CA ARG A 46 9.18 10.40 21.56
C ARG A 46 10.03 11.65 21.72
N GLU A 47 9.51 12.83 21.39
CA GLU A 47 10.22 14.11 21.59
C GLU A 47 10.21 14.59 23.05
N GLN A 48 9.32 14.07 23.91
CA GLN A 48 9.18 14.52 25.31
C GLN A 48 9.82 13.61 26.37
N LYS A 49 10.51 12.53 26.01
CA LYS A 49 11.20 11.69 27.00
C LYS A 49 12.63 12.19 27.27
N PRO A 50 12.95 12.72 28.46
CA PRO A 50 14.31 13.16 28.77
C PRO A 50 15.27 11.97 28.92
N ASN A 51 16.44 12.09 28.29
CA ASN A 51 17.60 11.22 28.48
C ASN A 51 18.04 11.20 29.95
N ILE A 52 17.94 10.06 30.64
CA ILE A 52 18.57 9.86 31.95
C ILE A 52 19.11 8.43 32.08
N VAL A 53 20.46 8.39 32.14
CA VAL A 53 21.36 7.55 32.95
C VAL A 53 21.93 6.25 32.36
N GLN A 54 23.25 6.35 32.10
CA GLN A 54 24.25 5.29 32.01
C GLN A 54 24.61 4.77 33.41
N ASP A 55 25.02 3.50 33.51
CA ASP A 55 25.99 3.01 34.51
C ASP A 55 26.76 1.79 33.94
N PRO A 56 27.97 1.43 34.41
CA PRO A 56 29.25 2.12 34.18
C PRO A 56 30.29 1.18 33.54
N ASN A 57 31.14 1.70 32.67
CA ASN A 57 32.55 1.30 32.64
C ASN A 57 33.42 2.35 31.92
N MET A 58 33.98 3.22 32.75
CA MET A 58 35.30 3.87 32.67
C MET A 58 35.95 4.02 31.28
N ILE A 59 36.18 5.25 30.84
CA ILE A 59 37.52 5.89 30.88
C ILE A 59 37.36 7.39 30.62
N SER A 60 37.91 8.13 31.57
CA SER A 60 37.98 9.59 31.71
C SER A 60 38.83 10.25 30.63
N ILE A 61 38.38 11.38 30.04
CA ILE A 61 39.19 12.60 29.84
C ILE A 61 38.30 13.88 29.90
N LYS A 62 38.55 14.66 30.96
CA LYS A 62 38.52 16.14 31.13
C LYS A 62 37.51 17.05 30.40
N SER A 63 36.78 17.79 31.25
CA SER A 63 36.07 19.06 31.09
C SER A 63 36.81 20.19 30.33
N VAL A 64 36.08 21.02 29.56
CA VAL A 64 35.91 22.50 29.71
C VAL A 64 35.06 23.07 28.54
N LYS A 65 34.20 24.05 28.83
CA LYS A 65 33.30 24.85 27.96
C LYS A 65 33.86 26.29 27.84
N PRO A 66 33.26 27.23 27.07
CA PRO A 66 33.10 27.42 25.60
C PRO A 66 34.07 28.51 25.05
N GLU A 67 34.06 28.81 23.74
CA GLU A 67 34.04 30.19 23.16
C GLU A 67 34.50 30.26 21.66
N VAL A 68 33.55 30.70 20.81
CA VAL A 68 33.62 31.63 19.65
C VAL A 68 34.64 31.48 18.50
N ALA A 69 34.10 31.64 17.27
CA ALA A 69 34.66 32.24 16.03
C ALA A 69 34.82 31.33 14.79
N ASN A 70 34.27 31.85 13.68
CA ASN A 70 34.30 31.40 12.29
C ASN A 70 35.68 30.97 11.77
N SER A 71 35.74 29.93 10.92
CA SER A 71 36.13 30.04 9.49
C SER A 71 36.30 28.66 8.83
N GLN A 72 36.00 28.63 7.53
CA GLN A 72 35.93 27.47 6.63
C GLN A 72 37.23 26.65 6.53
N LYS A 73 37.11 25.32 6.53
CA LYS A 73 37.85 24.44 5.61
C LYS A 73 37.17 23.07 5.49
N LYS A 74 37.05 22.61 4.23
CA LYS A 74 36.66 21.25 3.83
C LYS A 74 37.53 20.24 4.58
N ASP A 75 36.90 19.21 5.11
CA ASP A 75 37.45 17.86 5.07
C ASP A 75 36.35 16.85 4.79
N SER A 76 36.62 16.08 3.74
CA SER A 76 35.89 14.90 3.30
C SER A 76 35.93 13.84 4.40
N TYR A 77 34.77 13.39 4.86
CA TYR A 77 34.63 12.09 5.52
C TYR A 77 33.61 11.26 4.76
N ASN A 78 34.14 10.52 3.79
CA ASN A 78 33.50 9.34 3.24
C ASN A 78 33.20 8.37 4.39
N ASN A 79 31.92 8.13 4.66
CA ASN A 79 31.50 6.83 5.18
C ASN A 79 30.49 6.24 4.21
N THR A 80 31.03 5.86 3.04
CA THR A 80 30.39 4.92 2.13
C THR A 80 30.44 3.54 2.79
N GLN A 81 29.52 3.27 3.71
CA GLN A 81 29.02 1.90 3.86
C GLN A 81 28.05 1.66 2.70
N SER A 82 28.62 1.42 1.52
CA SER A 82 27.88 0.89 0.37
C SER A 82 27.44 -0.54 0.73
N ARG A 83 26.31 -0.63 1.44
CA ARG A 83 25.42 -1.75 1.19
C ARG A 83 25.05 -1.65 -0.30
N PRO A 84 25.08 -2.75 -1.08
CA PRO A 84 24.51 -2.71 -2.42
C PRO A 84 23.11 -2.14 -2.29
N LYS A 85 22.81 -1.06 -3.03
CA LYS A 85 21.49 -0.44 -3.05
C LYS A 85 20.56 -1.49 -3.63
N THR A 86 19.94 -2.31 -2.77
CA THR A 86 18.94 -3.26 -3.23
C THR A 86 17.79 -2.42 -3.75
N MET A 87 17.57 -2.49 -5.07
CA MET A 87 16.44 -1.85 -5.75
C MET A 87 15.13 -2.20 -5.03
N TYR A 88 14.22 -1.24 -4.89
CA TYR A 88 12.97 -1.35 -4.16
C TYR A 88 12.16 -2.53 -4.65
N GLU A 89 12.08 -2.74 -5.97
CA GLU A 89 11.41 -3.87 -6.60
C GLU A 89 11.89 -5.21 -6.04
N LYS A 90 13.21 -5.42 -6.05
CA LYS A 90 13.81 -6.64 -5.50
C LYS A 90 13.53 -6.80 -4.01
N ALA A 91 13.59 -5.70 -3.25
CA ALA A 91 13.29 -5.73 -1.82
C ALA A 91 11.81 -6.06 -1.55
N MET A 92 10.88 -5.52 -2.34
CA MET A 92 9.44 -5.77 -2.27
C MET A 92 9.12 -7.22 -2.63
N ILE A 93 9.67 -7.73 -3.74
CA ILE A 93 9.52 -9.13 -4.14
C ILE A 93 10.02 -10.06 -3.03
N ASN A 94 11.18 -9.77 -2.43
CA ASN A 94 11.72 -10.59 -1.34
C ASN A 94 10.81 -10.58 -0.09
N ARG A 95 10.21 -9.44 0.27
CA ARG A 95 9.25 -9.37 1.39
C ARG A 95 7.99 -10.17 1.09
N MET A 96 7.47 -10.05 -0.14
CA MET A 96 6.26 -10.74 -0.55
C MET A 96 6.46 -12.23 -0.77
N ALA A 97 7.67 -12.70 -1.10
CA ALA A 97 7.95 -14.11 -1.34
C ALA A 97 7.58 -15.00 -0.15
N SER A 98 7.88 -14.60 1.08
CA SER A 98 7.49 -15.38 2.27
C SER A 98 5.97 -15.41 2.46
N VAL A 99 5.30 -14.28 2.23
CA VAL A 99 3.85 -14.15 2.36
C VAL A 99 3.12 -14.97 1.30
N GLU A 100 3.61 -14.92 0.06
CA GLU A 100 3.11 -15.73 -1.05
C GLU A 100 3.31 -17.21 -0.77
N ASN A 101 4.50 -17.63 -0.33
CA ASN A 101 4.74 -19.04 -0.02
C ASN A 101 3.82 -19.56 1.09
N GLU A 102 3.58 -18.77 2.14
CA GLU A 102 2.65 -19.13 3.20
C GLU A 102 1.21 -19.22 2.68
N LEU A 103 0.71 -18.18 2.02
CA LEU A 103 -0.70 -18.11 1.63
C LEU A 103 -1.04 -18.97 0.42
N ASN A 104 -0.07 -19.25 -0.47
CA ASN A 104 -0.22 -20.21 -1.57
C ASN A 104 -0.08 -21.67 -1.10
N SER A 105 0.37 -21.92 0.15
CA SER A 105 0.39 -23.29 0.70
C SER A 105 -1.02 -23.81 1.01
N TYR A 106 -2.00 -22.91 1.19
CA TYR A 106 -3.40 -23.26 1.29
C TYR A 106 -4.00 -23.50 -0.10
N THR A 107 -4.81 -24.53 -0.21
CA THR A 107 -5.44 -25.03 -1.43
C THR A 107 -6.86 -25.46 -1.10
N PRO A 108 -7.77 -25.57 -2.08
CA PRO A 108 -9.11 -26.10 -1.83
C PRO A 108 -9.13 -27.47 -1.16
N ASP A 109 -8.09 -28.29 -1.35
CA ASP A 109 -8.00 -29.65 -0.82
C ASP A 109 -7.52 -29.72 0.65
N ASN A 110 -6.86 -28.67 1.16
CA ASN A 110 -6.29 -28.65 2.51
C ASN A 110 -6.91 -27.58 3.43
N THR A 111 -8.00 -26.95 2.98
CA THR A 111 -8.84 -26.05 3.79
C THR A 111 -10.15 -26.72 4.15
N SER A 112 -10.77 -26.30 5.26
CA SER A 112 -12.01 -26.86 5.80
C SER A 112 -13.24 -26.47 4.98
N SER A 113 -13.16 -25.34 4.26
CA SER A 113 -14.24 -24.86 3.39
C SER A 113 -13.70 -24.00 2.26
N CYS A 114 -14.56 -23.74 1.27
CA CYS A 114 -14.25 -22.75 0.25
C CYS A 114 -14.03 -21.36 0.82
N ASP A 115 -14.92 -20.91 1.71
CA ASP A 115 -14.82 -19.56 2.29
C ASP A 115 -13.51 -19.36 3.05
N GLU A 116 -13.00 -20.41 3.70
CA GLU A 116 -11.68 -20.38 4.33
C GLU A 116 -10.57 -20.21 3.29
N TYR A 117 -10.61 -20.96 2.18
CA TYR A 117 -9.64 -20.81 1.09
C TYR A 117 -9.70 -19.41 0.45
N VAL A 118 -10.90 -18.92 0.11
CA VAL A 118 -11.10 -17.56 -0.41
C VAL A 118 -10.57 -16.53 0.58
N GLY A 119 -10.75 -16.74 1.89
CA GLY A 119 -10.18 -15.89 2.93
C GLY A 119 -8.66 -15.77 2.86
N TYR A 120 -7.94 -16.86 2.56
CA TYR A 120 -6.48 -16.80 2.35
C TYR A 120 -6.10 -16.03 1.08
N ARG A 121 -6.90 -16.17 0.00
CA ARG A 121 -6.69 -15.38 -1.24
C ARG A 121 -6.90 -13.89 -0.98
N VAL A 122 -7.97 -13.52 -0.30
CA VAL A 122 -8.24 -12.13 0.13
C VAL A 122 -7.11 -11.59 1.01
N SER A 123 -6.54 -12.41 1.89
CA SER A 123 -5.37 -12.01 2.69
C SER A 123 -4.16 -11.69 1.80
N LEU A 124 -3.87 -12.54 0.80
CA LEU A 124 -2.74 -12.31 -0.11
C LEU A 124 -2.97 -11.08 -1.00
N HIS A 125 -4.18 -10.91 -1.52
CA HIS A 125 -4.61 -9.72 -2.24
C HIS A 125 -4.30 -8.46 -1.41
N ASN A 126 -4.80 -8.39 -0.16
CA ASN A 126 -4.58 -7.25 0.71
C ASN A 126 -3.08 -6.97 0.97
N LYS A 127 -2.23 -8.00 1.05
CA LYS A 127 -0.78 -7.82 1.22
C LYS A 127 -0.15 -7.18 -0.01
N TRP A 128 -0.50 -7.63 -1.21
CA TRP A 128 -0.06 -7.02 -2.46
C TRP A 128 -0.61 -5.60 -2.64
N ASP A 129 -1.87 -5.35 -2.28
CA ASP A 129 -2.48 -4.01 -2.37
C ASP A 129 -1.78 -3.01 -1.44
N ASN A 130 -1.33 -3.46 -0.26
CA ASN A 130 -0.51 -2.63 0.62
C ASN A 130 0.83 -2.24 -0.01
N GLU A 131 1.55 -3.19 -0.63
CA GLU A 131 2.81 -2.90 -1.33
C GLU A 131 2.57 -1.98 -2.54
N LEU A 132 1.51 -2.19 -3.32
CA LEU A 132 1.08 -1.32 -4.42
C LEU A 132 0.83 0.12 -3.94
N ASN A 133 0.05 0.28 -2.88
CA ASN A 133 -0.28 1.58 -2.31
C ASN A 133 0.95 2.29 -1.73
N GLN A 134 1.87 1.54 -1.13
CA GLN A 134 3.12 2.09 -0.63
C GLN A 134 3.99 2.63 -1.77
N ILE A 135 4.20 1.85 -2.82
CA ILE A 135 5.04 2.29 -3.95
C ILE A 135 4.41 3.43 -4.75
N TYR A 136 3.08 3.43 -4.90
CA TYR A 136 2.35 4.56 -5.47
C TYR A 136 2.62 5.86 -4.67
N LYS A 137 2.54 5.83 -3.35
CA LYS A 137 2.84 7.00 -2.50
C LYS A 137 4.29 7.46 -2.65
N MET A 138 5.24 6.53 -2.75
CA MET A 138 6.65 6.85 -2.94
C MET A 138 6.91 7.52 -4.30
N LEU A 139 6.29 7.03 -5.37
CA LEU A 139 6.32 7.68 -6.69
C LEU A 139 5.67 9.07 -6.65
N MET A 140 4.50 9.21 -6.05
CA MET A 140 3.81 10.50 -5.91
C MET A 140 4.60 11.52 -5.10
N ALA A 141 5.45 11.08 -4.16
CA ALA A 141 6.37 11.95 -3.43
C ALA A 141 7.59 12.35 -4.27
N SER A 142 8.06 11.47 -5.15
CA SER A 142 9.31 11.64 -5.91
C SER A 142 9.13 12.36 -7.26
N TYR A 143 7.96 12.21 -7.89
CA TYR A 143 7.69 12.79 -9.21
C TYR A 143 7.50 14.31 -9.17
N PRO A 144 7.86 15.05 -10.24
CA PRO A 144 7.35 16.40 -10.50
C PRO A 144 5.85 16.38 -10.82
N ASP A 145 5.17 17.52 -10.69
CA ASP A 145 3.71 17.62 -10.81
C ASP A 145 3.14 17.07 -12.12
N SER A 146 3.85 17.25 -13.24
CA SER A 146 3.44 16.70 -14.54
C SER A 146 3.38 15.17 -14.52
N GLN A 147 4.39 14.51 -13.94
CA GLN A 147 4.46 13.05 -13.82
C GLN A 147 3.47 12.53 -12.77
N LYS A 148 3.25 13.26 -11.66
CA LYS A 148 2.17 12.92 -10.69
C LYS A 148 0.80 12.89 -11.35
N LYS A 149 0.51 13.89 -12.20
CA LYS A 149 -0.76 13.96 -12.93
C LYS A 149 -0.88 12.79 -13.92
N SER A 150 0.19 12.44 -14.63
CA SER A 150 0.22 11.26 -15.51
C SER A 150 -0.06 9.99 -14.73
N LEU A 151 0.70 9.73 -13.66
CA LEU A 151 0.57 8.54 -12.84
C LEU A 151 -0.84 8.40 -12.26
N LYS A 152 -1.43 9.50 -11.75
CA LYS A 152 -2.81 9.48 -11.26
C LYS A 152 -3.81 9.07 -12.34
N ASN A 153 -3.65 9.56 -13.57
CA ASN A 153 -4.53 9.20 -14.68
C ASN A 153 -4.33 7.74 -15.10
N GLU A 154 -3.08 7.26 -15.11
CA GLU A 154 -2.75 5.85 -15.35
C GLU A 154 -3.40 4.94 -14.30
N GLU A 155 -3.28 5.23 -13.01
CA GLU A 155 -3.93 4.44 -11.95
C GLU A 155 -5.46 4.45 -12.09
N ILE A 156 -6.08 5.59 -12.40
CA ILE A 156 -7.54 5.67 -12.61
C ILE A 156 -7.97 4.81 -13.79
N ALA A 157 -7.22 4.83 -14.89
CA ALA A 157 -7.51 4.03 -16.07
C ALA A 157 -7.34 2.53 -15.77
N TRP A 158 -6.26 2.17 -15.08
CA TRP A 158 -5.97 0.80 -14.67
C TRP A 158 -7.04 0.25 -13.71
N ILE A 159 -7.46 1.01 -12.69
CA ILE A 159 -8.53 0.62 -11.76
C ILE A 159 -9.82 0.34 -12.53
N LYS A 160 -10.20 1.21 -13.48
CA LYS A 160 -11.40 1.02 -14.29
C LYS A 160 -11.34 -0.25 -15.14
N GLU A 161 -10.18 -0.57 -15.70
CA GLU A 161 -10.01 -1.79 -16.49
C GLU A 161 -10.07 -3.05 -15.64
N ARG A 162 -9.45 -2.99 -14.45
CA ARG A 162 -9.54 -4.04 -13.44
C ARG A 162 -11.00 -4.29 -13.03
N GLU A 163 -11.75 -3.23 -12.70
CA GLU A 163 -13.18 -3.32 -12.35
C GLU A 163 -14.00 -3.97 -13.46
N ARG A 164 -13.82 -3.55 -14.73
CA ARG A 164 -14.51 -4.18 -15.87
C ARG A 164 -14.18 -5.66 -16.01
N THR A 165 -12.93 -6.03 -15.79
CA THR A 165 -12.49 -7.43 -15.87
C THR A 165 -13.19 -8.28 -14.82
N ILE A 166 -13.28 -7.79 -13.58
CA ILE A 166 -13.97 -8.49 -12.49
C ILE A 166 -15.49 -8.52 -12.70
N ASP A 167 -16.08 -7.44 -13.17
CA ASP A 167 -17.51 -7.41 -13.52
C ASP A 167 -17.84 -8.42 -14.64
N GLY A 168 -16.94 -8.58 -15.60
CA GLY A 168 -17.02 -9.61 -16.64
C GLY A 168 -17.09 -11.02 -16.03
N ILE A 169 -16.12 -11.36 -15.16
CA ILE A 169 -16.09 -12.67 -14.47
C ILE A 169 -17.38 -12.89 -13.68
N ARG A 170 -17.84 -11.89 -12.92
CA ARG A 170 -19.09 -11.97 -12.15
C ARG A 170 -20.33 -12.18 -13.01
N SER A 171 -20.35 -11.62 -14.22
CA SER A 171 -21.49 -11.75 -15.13
C SER A 171 -21.61 -13.13 -15.78
N GLU A 172 -20.51 -13.86 -15.88
CA GLU A 172 -20.42 -15.20 -16.48
C GLU A 172 -20.48 -16.31 -15.42
N ALA A 173 -20.19 -15.98 -14.16
CA ALA A 173 -20.15 -16.89 -13.05
C ALA A 173 -21.54 -17.33 -12.54
N SER A 174 -21.64 -18.61 -12.16
CA SER A 174 -22.66 -19.05 -11.20
C SER A 174 -22.33 -18.56 -9.79
N ASP A 175 -23.33 -18.48 -8.90
CA ASP A 175 -23.16 -18.09 -7.48
C ASP A 175 -22.50 -19.23 -6.67
N ASP A 176 -21.28 -19.58 -7.08
CA ASP A 176 -20.46 -20.69 -6.61
C ASP A 176 -19.13 -20.12 -6.11
N CYS A 177 -18.63 -20.71 -5.02
CA CYS A 177 -17.25 -20.67 -4.56
C CYS A 177 -16.18 -20.49 -5.66
N SER A 178 -16.26 -21.26 -6.75
CA SER A 178 -15.27 -21.23 -7.83
C SER A 178 -15.09 -19.85 -8.46
N ALA A 179 -16.17 -19.08 -8.57
CA ALA A 179 -16.15 -17.71 -9.09
C ALA A 179 -15.38 -16.76 -8.18
N ASN A 180 -15.58 -16.87 -6.86
CA ASN A 180 -14.86 -16.05 -5.88
C ASN A 180 -13.36 -16.37 -5.88
N ILE A 181 -13.00 -17.64 -6.04
CA ILE A 181 -11.60 -18.06 -6.20
C ILE A 181 -10.99 -17.44 -7.46
N GLU A 182 -11.68 -17.50 -8.59
CA GLU A 182 -11.21 -16.91 -9.85
C GLU A 182 -11.03 -15.40 -9.74
N ILE A 183 -12.00 -14.70 -9.17
CA ILE A 183 -11.96 -13.25 -8.94
C ILE A 183 -10.74 -12.88 -8.09
N GLU A 184 -10.55 -13.51 -6.93
CA GLU A 184 -9.44 -13.16 -6.03
C GLU A 184 -8.08 -13.51 -6.65
N ASN A 185 -7.97 -14.61 -7.39
CA ASN A 185 -6.74 -14.92 -8.13
C ASN A 185 -6.43 -13.85 -9.18
N ARG A 186 -7.45 -13.40 -9.94
CA ARG A 186 -7.28 -12.34 -10.93
C ARG A 186 -6.87 -11.01 -10.28
N GLU A 187 -7.45 -10.67 -9.14
CA GLU A 187 -7.09 -9.47 -8.38
C GLU A 187 -5.64 -9.52 -7.90
N ILE A 188 -5.22 -10.63 -7.30
CA ILE A 188 -3.83 -10.84 -6.85
C ILE A 188 -2.85 -10.64 -8.01
N ASP A 189 -3.09 -11.29 -9.14
CA ASP A 189 -2.20 -11.20 -10.31
C ASP A 189 -2.11 -9.75 -10.83
N THR A 190 -3.26 -9.07 -10.92
CA THR A 190 -3.34 -7.71 -11.46
C THR A 190 -2.65 -6.70 -10.54
N ILE A 191 -2.85 -6.82 -9.23
CA ILE A 191 -2.25 -5.93 -8.22
C ILE A 191 -0.75 -6.19 -8.10
N LYS A 192 -0.33 -7.45 -8.07
CA LYS A 192 1.08 -7.83 -8.05
C LYS A 192 1.82 -7.26 -9.26
N ALA A 193 1.28 -7.45 -10.47
CA ALA A 193 1.88 -6.93 -11.69
C ALA A 193 2.00 -5.40 -11.65
N ARG A 194 0.95 -4.70 -11.21
CA ARG A 194 0.98 -3.24 -11.08
C ARG A 194 2.00 -2.78 -10.03
N ALA A 195 2.08 -3.47 -8.88
CA ALA A 195 3.04 -3.13 -7.83
C ALA A 195 4.48 -3.23 -8.35
N ILE A 196 4.81 -4.30 -9.08
CA ILE A 196 6.12 -4.50 -9.70
C ILE A 196 6.40 -3.40 -10.73
N GLU A 197 5.46 -3.09 -11.63
CA GLU A 197 5.62 -2.01 -12.61
C GLU A 197 5.93 -0.65 -11.95
N LEU A 198 5.19 -0.32 -10.87
CA LEU A 198 5.42 0.92 -10.11
C LEU A 198 6.77 0.89 -9.37
N ALA A 199 7.19 -0.27 -8.86
CA ALA A 199 8.49 -0.44 -8.22
C ALA A 199 9.64 -0.23 -9.21
N GLU A 200 9.57 -0.81 -10.40
CA GLU A 200 10.56 -0.57 -11.45
C GLU A 200 10.60 0.92 -11.86
N LYS A 201 9.43 1.57 -11.97
CA LYS A 201 9.35 3.02 -12.22
C LYS A 201 10.06 3.81 -11.14
N TYR A 202 9.93 3.41 -9.87
CA TYR A 202 10.57 4.07 -8.74
C TYR A 202 12.07 3.83 -8.71
N ASP A 203 12.52 2.63 -9.02
CA ASP A 203 13.95 2.30 -9.08
C ASP A 203 14.66 3.03 -10.21
N ARG A 204 13.99 3.30 -11.35
CA ARG A 204 14.56 4.14 -12.41
C ARG A 204 14.77 5.61 -12.00
N LEU A 205 14.17 6.07 -10.91
CA LEU A 205 14.37 7.42 -10.38
C LEU A 205 15.55 7.52 -9.41
N ASN A 206 16.03 6.40 -8.87
CA ASN A 206 16.91 6.35 -7.70
C ASN A 206 18.20 5.57 -7.94
#